data_AF-A0A5S9NXE7-F1
#
_entry.id   AF-A0A5S9NXE7-F1
#
_cell.length_a   1.000
_cell.length_b   1.000
_cell.length_c   1.000
_cell.angle_alpha   90.00
_cell.angle_beta   90.00
_cell.angle_gamma   90.00
#
_symmetry.space_group_name_H-M   'P 1'
#
loop_
_entity.id
_entity.type
_entity.pdbx_description
1 polymer ?
#
loop_
_entity_poly.entity_id
_entity_poly.type
_entity_poly.pdbx_seq_one_letter_code
_entity_poly.pdbx_strand_id
1 'polypeptide(L)'
;MAIRFFMPTRFVWRTQHSFRKLMLLFLFFGWQVSFAHAEATNNSLTLNAALKRAIELNPSLKVFEFRNSALSGQMQIAALKPAYELGIDAENFSGADELSGFDGAELTVSLSSVLEMGDKRSARRGIVSSSRSVIDAQRQVESLELLGEVTRRYVDALAAQEQVTLAREANRLANETLNIVRRRAEAGAAPEAEVKRALAAASQAGLTLQSTQQQLNYLKVSLAALWGEKTPNFVTLEGDLYHFGTDIEFDSLFAKMEKNPAILIFAAEERLKDAELRVATTQSKADVSWSLGVRRFQANDDSALVAGFSMPLFSGRRNTGAVSAARAQRNEIYVQKEVALLSMHTQLFRAFHNRKQAILAAKTLQSTIIPALRDALKETQIAYERGRYGYLDYVSARQELLNAQRTLIEAAASALTYGAEIEQLTAEPLSSTLYSVSSDFSGTAQ
;
A
#
# COMPACT_ATOMS: atom_id res chain seq x y z
N MET A 1 -50.39 -34.76 -27.07
CA MET A 1 -50.66 -34.63 -28.51
C MET A 1 -49.35 -34.24 -29.17
N ALA A 2 -48.84 -35.11 -30.05
CA ALA A 2 -47.49 -35.08 -30.60
C ALA A 2 -47.44 -34.37 -31.98
N ILE A 3 -46.22 -34.34 -32.56
CA ILE A 3 -45.79 -33.97 -33.94
C ILE A 3 -45.11 -32.58 -33.96
N ARG A 4 -43.78 -32.40 -34.06
CA ARG A 4 -42.66 -32.83 -34.96
C ARG A 4 -42.56 -32.08 -36.32
N PHE A 5 -41.28 -31.82 -36.70
CA PHE A 5 -40.69 -31.53 -38.04
C PHE A 5 -40.81 -30.07 -38.57
N PHE A 6 -39.90 -29.47 -39.34
CA PHE A 6 -38.48 -29.66 -39.73
C PHE A 6 -38.08 -28.45 -40.61
N MET A 7 -36.96 -27.79 -40.29
CA MET A 7 -35.84 -27.37 -41.18
C MET A 7 -36.07 -26.57 -42.51
N PRO A 8 -35.01 -26.13 -43.25
CA PRO A 8 -34.86 -24.75 -43.74
C PRO A 8 -34.73 -24.64 -45.27
N THR A 9 -34.50 -23.45 -45.85
CA THR A 9 -33.83 -23.33 -47.16
C THR A 9 -33.15 -21.98 -47.37
N ARG A 10 -31.86 -22.03 -47.76
CA ARG A 10 -31.16 -20.98 -48.49
C ARG A 10 -31.48 -21.11 -49.97
N PHE A 11 -31.52 -20.02 -50.73
CA PHE A 11 -31.22 -20.06 -52.16
C PHE A 11 -30.60 -18.74 -52.65
N VAL A 12 -29.59 -18.87 -53.50
CA VAL A 12 -28.73 -17.85 -54.11
C VAL A 12 -28.94 -17.90 -55.63
N TRP A 13 -28.88 -16.76 -56.32
CA TRP A 13 -28.17 -16.49 -57.60
C TRP A 13 -28.63 -15.10 -58.14
N ARG A 14 -27.73 -14.12 -58.41
CA ARG A 14 -26.95 -13.87 -59.65
C ARG A 14 -27.86 -13.80 -60.90
N THR A 15 -27.83 -12.83 -61.83
CA THR A 15 -26.87 -11.76 -62.23
C THR A 15 -27.47 -10.91 -63.38
N GLN A 16 -26.76 -9.82 -63.75
CA GLN A 16 -26.57 -9.18 -65.09
C GLN A 16 -27.50 -7.99 -65.42
N HIS A 17 -27.07 -6.88 -66.06
CA HIS A 17 -25.81 -6.49 -66.73
C HIS A 17 -25.75 -4.96 -66.96
N SER A 18 -24.54 -4.38 -66.87
CA SER A 18 -23.89 -3.39 -67.78
C SER A 18 -24.63 -2.15 -68.32
N PHE A 19 -24.07 -0.94 -68.13
CA PHE A 19 -23.39 -0.19 -69.21
C PHE A 19 -22.50 0.98 -68.70
N ARG A 20 -21.36 1.15 -69.38
CA ARG A 20 -20.20 2.03 -69.12
C ARG A 20 -20.48 3.53 -69.40
N LYS A 21 -19.72 4.42 -68.75
CA LYS A 21 -18.84 5.42 -69.42
C LYS A 21 -17.84 6.06 -68.44
N LEU A 22 -16.72 6.44 -69.03
CA LEU A 22 -15.38 6.71 -68.51
C LEU A 22 -15.16 8.22 -68.30
N MET A 23 -14.47 8.67 -67.23
CA MET A 23 -13.61 9.86 -67.30
C MET A 23 -12.55 9.89 -66.18
N LEU A 24 -11.30 10.10 -66.58
CA LEU A 24 -10.06 10.23 -65.80
C LEU A 24 -9.91 11.65 -65.21
N LEU A 25 -9.31 11.81 -64.01
CA LEU A 25 -8.15 12.72 -63.75
C LEU A 25 -7.68 12.75 -62.26
N PHE A 26 -6.42 12.35 -62.05
CA PHE A 26 -5.33 13.02 -61.29
C PHE A 26 -5.27 13.18 -59.74
N LEU A 27 -4.14 12.64 -59.21
CA LEU A 27 -3.16 13.19 -58.24
C LEU A 27 -3.57 13.64 -56.82
N PHE A 28 -3.17 12.89 -55.78
CA PHE A 28 -2.05 13.21 -54.85
C PHE A 28 -2.04 12.16 -53.71
N PHE A 29 -1.18 11.15 -53.79
CA PHE A 29 -0.93 10.24 -52.68
C PHE A 29 0.15 10.87 -51.80
N GLY A 30 -0.27 11.69 -50.84
CA GLY A 30 0.62 12.22 -49.81
C GLY A 30 1.04 11.10 -48.87
N TRP A 31 2.26 10.60 -49.07
CA TRP A 31 2.96 9.81 -48.05
C TRP A 31 3.25 10.73 -46.87
N GLN A 32 2.37 10.72 -45.87
CA GLN A 32 2.70 11.24 -44.55
C GLN A 32 3.63 10.24 -43.89
N VAL A 33 4.93 10.42 -44.10
CA VAL A 33 5.95 9.90 -43.21
C VAL A 33 5.79 10.68 -41.92
N SER A 34 5.05 10.11 -40.96
CA SER A 34 5.07 10.57 -39.58
C SER A 34 6.49 10.39 -39.06
N PHE A 35 7.32 11.42 -39.22
CA PHE A 35 8.47 11.61 -38.36
C PHE A 35 7.91 11.82 -36.95
N ALA A 36 7.74 10.72 -36.23
CA ALA A 36 7.68 10.74 -34.79
C ALA A 36 8.98 11.42 -34.35
N HIS A 37 8.88 12.72 -34.07
CA HIS A 37 9.84 13.40 -33.25
C HIS A 37 9.75 12.69 -31.90
N ALA A 38 10.64 11.72 -31.69
CA ALA A 38 11.04 11.35 -30.35
C ALA A 38 11.72 12.58 -29.77
N GLU A 39 10.93 13.52 -29.26
CA GLU A 39 11.41 14.38 -28.20
C GLU A 39 11.95 13.43 -27.15
N ALA A 40 13.26 13.51 -26.91
CA ALA A 40 13.83 12.98 -25.70
C ALA A 40 13.20 13.79 -24.57
N THR A 41 11.99 13.41 -24.14
CA THR A 41 11.47 13.85 -22.86
C THR A 41 12.50 13.38 -21.85
N ASN A 42 13.22 14.33 -21.27
CA ASN A 42 14.03 14.09 -20.08
C ASN A 42 13.05 13.58 -19.01
N ASN A 43 12.80 12.27 -19.00
CA ASN A 43 11.86 11.62 -18.09
C ASN A 43 12.53 11.55 -16.72
N SER A 44 12.55 12.68 -16.04
CA SER A 44 12.89 12.78 -14.63
C SER A 44 11.63 12.52 -13.80
N LEU A 45 11.80 11.81 -12.68
CA LEU A 45 10.72 11.57 -11.71
C LEU A 45 10.93 12.50 -10.52
N THR A 46 9.87 13.21 -10.11
CA THR A 46 9.82 13.97 -8.85
C THR A 46 9.16 13.15 -7.75
N LEU A 47 9.44 13.47 -6.49
CA LEU A 47 8.79 12.83 -5.35
C LEU A 47 7.26 13.00 -5.39
N ASN A 48 6.79 14.22 -5.70
CA ASN A 48 5.36 14.52 -5.86
C ASN A 48 4.68 13.63 -6.90
N ALA A 49 5.32 13.44 -8.06
CA ALA A 49 4.79 12.58 -9.10
C ALA A 49 4.76 11.11 -8.65
N ALA A 50 5.78 10.65 -7.91
CA ALA A 50 5.83 9.29 -7.36
C ALA A 50 4.71 9.05 -6.33
N LEU A 51 4.50 9.98 -5.40
CA LEU A 51 3.44 9.92 -4.39
C LEU A 51 2.05 9.88 -5.03
N LYS A 52 1.82 10.76 -6.01
CA LYS A 52 0.55 10.81 -6.75
C LYS A 52 0.27 9.48 -7.48
N ARG A 53 1.25 8.96 -8.23
CA ARG A 53 1.12 7.67 -8.93
C ARG A 53 0.85 6.52 -7.95
N ALA A 54 1.53 6.51 -6.81
CA ALA A 54 1.33 5.47 -5.80
C ALA A 54 -0.11 5.49 -5.24
N ILE A 55 -0.63 6.64 -4.83
CA ILE A 55 -2.01 6.72 -4.32
C ILE A 55 -3.05 6.36 -5.38
N GLU A 56 -2.84 6.77 -6.63
CA GLU A 56 -3.79 6.53 -7.72
C GLU A 56 -3.77 5.09 -8.24
N LEU A 57 -2.59 4.45 -8.28
CA LEU A 57 -2.40 3.21 -9.04
C LEU A 57 -1.98 2.01 -8.20
N ASN A 58 -1.58 2.19 -6.93
CA ASN A 58 -1.09 1.06 -6.13
C ASN A 58 -2.16 -0.06 -6.02
N PRO A 59 -1.82 -1.29 -6.43
CA PRO A 59 -2.75 -2.42 -6.36
C PRO A 59 -3.27 -2.75 -4.96
N SER A 60 -2.50 -2.52 -3.89
CA SER A 60 -2.92 -2.80 -2.51
C SER A 60 -4.15 -1.98 -2.12
N LEU A 61 -4.25 -0.72 -2.58
CA LEU A 61 -5.38 0.15 -2.27
C LEU A 61 -6.67 -0.24 -3.03
N LYS A 62 -6.59 -1.06 -4.07
CA LYS A 62 -7.77 -1.56 -4.80
C LYS A 62 -8.61 -2.54 -3.98
N VAL A 63 -8.03 -3.15 -2.95
CA VAL A 63 -8.75 -4.10 -2.07
C VAL A 63 -9.95 -3.44 -1.37
N PHE A 64 -9.88 -2.14 -1.11
CA PHE A 64 -10.91 -1.40 -0.38
C PHE A 64 -12.23 -1.29 -1.14
N GLU A 65 -12.20 -1.28 -2.47
CA GLU A 65 -13.42 -1.29 -3.30
C GLU A 65 -14.22 -2.60 -3.10
N PHE A 66 -13.51 -3.73 -3.05
CA PHE A 66 -14.11 -5.04 -2.81
C PHE A 66 -14.58 -5.21 -1.36
N ARG A 67 -13.80 -4.71 -0.39
CA ARG A 67 -14.21 -4.67 1.03
C ARG A 67 -15.53 -3.88 1.20
N ASN A 68 -15.65 -2.72 0.57
CA ASN A 68 -16.87 -1.92 0.59
C ASN A 68 -18.06 -2.59 -0.13
N SER A 69 -17.79 -3.30 -1.22
CA SER A 69 -18.82 -4.10 -1.91
C SER A 69 -19.35 -5.23 -1.03
N ALA A 70 -18.46 -5.92 -0.29
CA ALA A 70 -18.85 -6.94 0.68
C ALA A 70 -19.72 -6.37 1.81
N LEU A 71 -19.38 -5.20 2.35
CA LEU A 71 -20.20 -4.51 3.35
C LEU A 71 -21.59 -4.13 2.80
N SER A 72 -21.69 -3.79 1.52
CA SER A 72 -22.99 -3.50 0.88
C SER A 72 -23.89 -4.73 0.87
N GLY A 73 -23.34 -5.92 0.58
CA GLY A 73 -24.07 -7.19 0.69
C GLY A 73 -24.42 -7.55 2.14
N GLN A 74 -23.49 -7.37 3.07
CA GLN A 74 -23.75 -7.59 4.51
C GLN A 74 -24.84 -6.65 5.04
N MET A 75 -24.90 -5.41 4.54
CA MET A 75 -25.94 -4.46 4.90
C MET A 75 -27.33 -4.92 4.43
N GLN A 76 -27.42 -5.49 3.22
CA GLN A 76 -28.66 -6.07 2.72
C GLN A 76 -29.15 -7.20 3.64
N ILE A 77 -28.26 -8.11 4.02
CA ILE A 77 -28.55 -9.21 4.95
C ILE A 77 -28.96 -8.67 6.34
N ALA A 78 -28.19 -7.73 6.90
CA ALA A 78 -28.48 -7.12 8.19
C ALA A 78 -29.83 -6.40 8.22
N ALA A 79 -30.26 -5.89 7.06
CA ALA A 79 -31.55 -5.23 6.87
C ALA A 79 -32.71 -6.19 6.61
N LEU A 80 -32.51 -7.50 6.47
CA LEU A 80 -33.64 -8.44 6.33
C LEU A 80 -34.47 -8.49 7.61
N LYS A 81 -35.78 -8.70 7.43
CA LYS A 81 -36.70 -9.13 8.49
C LYS A 81 -36.62 -10.66 8.60
N PRO A 82 -37.10 -11.26 9.71
CA PRO A 82 -37.25 -12.70 9.81
C PRO A 82 -37.97 -13.29 8.60
N ALA A 83 -37.47 -14.42 8.11
CA ALA A 83 -38.09 -15.12 6.99
C ALA A 83 -39.45 -15.69 7.43
N TYR A 84 -40.32 -15.91 6.44
CA TYR A 84 -41.48 -16.78 6.61
C TYR A 84 -41.06 -18.20 6.24
N GLU A 85 -41.49 -19.17 7.03
CA GLU A 85 -41.23 -20.59 6.80
C GLU A 85 -42.55 -21.29 6.49
N LEU A 86 -42.58 -22.04 5.39
CA LEU A 86 -43.70 -22.91 5.04
C LEU A 86 -43.39 -24.31 5.56
N GLY A 87 -44.15 -24.77 6.54
CA GLY A 87 -44.07 -26.11 7.11
C GLY A 87 -45.10 -27.05 6.49
N ILE A 88 -44.68 -28.29 6.23
CA ILE A 88 -45.57 -29.39 5.84
C ILE A 88 -45.20 -30.57 6.74
N ASP A 89 -46.09 -30.91 7.66
CA ASP A 89 -45.91 -32.00 8.60
C ASP A 89 -46.93 -33.09 8.32
N ALA A 90 -46.46 -34.33 8.18
CA ALA A 90 -47.29 -35.52 8.07
C ALA A 90 -47.11 -36.36 9.35
N GLU A 91 -48.17 -36.51 10.11
CA GLU A 91 -48.20 -37.21 11.39
C GLU A 91 -49.15 -38.41 11.28
N ASN A 92 -49.01 -39.40 12.18
CA ASN A 92 -49.90 -40.58 12.24
C ASN A 92 -50.05 -41.38 10.92
N PHE A 93 -49.08 -41.30 10.00
CA PHE A 93 -49.08 -41.99 8.71
C PHE A 93 -48.71 -43.49 8.77
N SER A 94 -48.48 -44.01 9.99
CA SER A 94 -48.23 -45.41 10.28
C SER A 94 -48.51 -45.67 11.76
N GLY A 95 -49.26 -46.72 12.08
CA GLY A 95 -49.68 -47.04 13.44
C GLY A 95 -50.40 -48.39 13.53
N ALA A 96 -50.90 -48.71 14.73
CA ALA A 96 -51.71 -49.89 15.01
C ALA A 96 -53.15 -49.49 15.36
N ASP A 97 -54.07 -50.45 15.32
CA ASP A 97 -55.50 -50.27 15.63
C ASP A 97 -56.14 -49.13 14.79
N GLU A 98 -56.65 -48.09 15.44
CA GLU A 98 -57.31 -46.92 14.82
C GLU A 98 -56.36 -46.07 13.95
N LEU A 99 -55.04 -46.30 14.04
CA LEU A 99 -54.00 -45.64 13.22
C LEU A 99 -53.41 -46.59 12.17
N SER A 100 -54.05 -47.73 11.89
CA SER A 100 -53.55 -48.68 10.90
C SER A 100 -53.60 -48.10 9.47
N GLY A 101 -52.57 -48.38 8.67
CA GLY A 101 -52.45 -47.82 7.32
C GLY A 101 -52.29 -46.29 7.33
N PHE A 102 -53.09 -45.60 6.51
CA PHE A 102 -53.14 -44.12 6.44
C PHE A 102 -54.43 -43.55 7.03
N ASP A 103 -55.27 -44.39 7.64
CA ASP A 103 -56.62 -44.02 8.05
C ASP A 103 -56.59 -43.00 9.20
N GLY A 104 -55.53 -43.03 10.03
CA GLY A 104 -55.28 -42.05 11.09
C GLY A 104 -54.41 -40.85 10.69
N ALA A 105 -54.00 -40.74 9.42
CA ALA A 105 -52.99 -39.76 9.03
C ALA A 105 -53.46 -38.32 9.20
N GLU A 106 -52.55 -37.46 9.66
CA GLU A 106 -52.76 -36.02 9.79
C GLU A 106 -51.78 -35.29 8.88
N LEU A 107 -52.30 -34.34 8.09
CA LEU A 107 -51.48 -33.45 7.28
C LEU A 107 -51.65 -32.02 7.77
N THR A 108 -50.56 -31.40 8.20
CA THR A 108 -50.54 -29.99 8.62
C THR A 108 -49.73 -29.18 7.63
N VAL A 109 -50.34 -28.14 7.07
CA VAL A 109 -49.63 -27.10 6.32
C VAL A 109 -49.65 -25.83 7.15
N SER A 110 -48.47 -25.30 7.48
CA SER A 110 -48.35 -24.14 8.35
C SER A 110 -47.44 -23.07 7.77
N LEU A 111 -47.71 -21.82 8.11
CA LEU A 111 -46.83 -20.69 7.90
C LEU A 111 -46.36 -20.22 9.28
N SER A 112 -45.05 -20.07 9.45
CA SER A 112 -44.45 -19.58 10.69
C SER A 112 -43.46 -18.45 10.41
N SER A 113 -43.22 -17.65 11.44
CA SER A 113 -42.14 -16.67 11.45
C SER A 113 -41.84 -16.24 12.90
N VAL A 114 -40.92 -15.29 13.04
CA VAL A 114 -40.47 -14.76 14.32
C VAL A 114 -40.74 -13.27 14.39
N LEU A 115 -41.31 -12.82 15.51
CA LEU A 115 -41.37 -11.43 15.90
C LEU A 115 -40.08 -11.09 16.65
N GLU A 116 -39.15 -10.45 15.94
CA GLU A 116 -37.88 -10.00 16.52
C GLU A 116 -38.09 -8.90 17.57
N MET A 117 -37.68 -9.19 18.80
CA MET A 117 -37.79 -8.25 19.91
C MET A 117 -36.43 -7.58 20.19
N GLY A 118 -36.46 -6.36 20.71
CA GLY A 118 -35.24 -5.69 21.20
C GLY A 118 -34.37 -5.02 20.16
N ASP A 119 -34.94 -4.62 19.01
CA ASP A 119 -34.25 -3.83 17.99
C ASP A 119 -33.00 -4.52 17.39
N LYS A 120 -33.02 -5.86 17.35
CA LYS A 120 -31.94 -6.71 16.84
C LYS A 120 -31.54 -6.34 15.42
N ARG A 121 -32.51 -6.02 14.56
CA ARG A 121 -32.27 -5.57 13.17
C ARG A 121 -31.44 -4.29 13.10
N SER A 122 -31.77 -3.28 13.92
CA SER A 122 -30.97 -2.05 13.99
C SER A 122 -29.57 -2.33 14.54
N ALA A 123 -29.45 -3.20 15.53
CA ALA A 123 -28.15 -3.58 16.09
C ALA A 123 -27.26 -4.27 15.04
N ARG A 124 -27.81 -5.21 14.24
CA ARG A 124 -27.10 -5.82 13.11
C ARG A 124 -26.64 -4.79 12.07
N ARG A 125 -27.51 -3.85 11.70
CA ARG A 125 -27.14 -2.74 10.79
C ARG A 125 -26.02 -1.87 11.37
N GLY A 126 -26.06 -1.64 12.68
CA GLY A 126 -25.04 -0.88 13.42
C GLY A 126 -23.64 -1.46 13.28
N ILE A 127 -23.51 -2.79 13.35
CA ILE A 127 -22.22 -3.46 13.11
C ILE A 127 -21.70 -3.12 11.72
N VAL A 128 -22.51 -3.30 10.68
CA VAL A 128 -22.08 -3.06 9.29
C VAL A 128 -21.67 -1.59 9.07
N SER A 129 -22.39 -0.63 9.65
CA SER A 129 -22.02 0.79 9.58
C SER A 129 -20.70 1.10 10.30
N SER A 130 -20.47 0.52 11.48
CA SER A 130 -19.21 0.69 12.22
C SER A 130 -18.05 -0.02 11.51
N SER A 131 -18.27 -1.20 10.92
CA SER A 131 -17.28 -1.90 10.10
C SER A 131 -16.85 -1.08 8.90
N ARG A 132 -17.76 -0.31 8.29
CA ARG A 132 -17.41 0.64 7.22
C ARG A 132 -16.45 1.72 7.71
N SER A 133 -16.73 2.28 8.89
CA SER A 133 -15.85 3.29 9.50
C SER A 133 -14.45 2.74 9.78
N VAL A 134 -14.34 1.47 10.19
CA VAL A 134 -13.05 0.79 10.36
C VAL A 134 -12.33 0.62 9.01
N ILE A 135 -13.04 0.18 7.97
CA ILE A 135 -12.46 0.02 6.62
C ILE A 135 -11.96 1.36 6.05
N ASP A 136 -12.71 2.44 6.26
CA ASP A 136 -12.31 3.78 5.82
C ASP A 136 -11.07 4.27 6.58
N ALA A 137 -11.01 4.05 7.90
CA ALA A 137 -9.83 4.36 8.71
C ALA A 137 -8.61 3.50 8.32
N GLN A 138 -8.79 2.20 8.07
CA GLN A 138 -7.73 1.32 7.57
C GLN A 138 -7.17 1.81 6.24
N ARG A 139 -8.03 2.30 5.33
CA ARG A 139 -7.57 2.88 4.06
C ARG A 139 -6.68 4.10 4.28
N GLN A 140 -7.01 4.95 5.24
CA GLN A 140 -6.19 6.12 5.58
C GLN A 140 -4.83 5.70 6.15
N VAL A 141 -4.80 4.71 7.05
CA VAL A 141 -3.55 4.15 7.59
C VAL A 141 -2.69 3.55 6.47
N GLU A 142 -3.24 2.64 5.66
CA GLU A 142 -2.51 1.99 4.56
C GLU A 142 -2.03 3.02 3.51
N SER A 143 -2.80 4.08 3.26
CA SER A 143 -2.38 5.17 2.35
C SER A 143 -1.20 5.94 2.92
N LEU A 144 -1.20 6.27 4.21
CA LEU A 144 -0.10 6.99 4.86
C LEU A 144 1.17 6.13 4.93
N GLU A 145 1.04 4.83 5.23
CA GLU A 145 2.14 3.88 5.17
C GLU A 145 2.75 3.79 3.78
N LEU A 146 1.91 3.76 2.73
CA LEU A 146 2.35 3.78 1.35
C LEU A 146 3.12 5.07 1.01
N LEU A 147 2.62 6.24 1.42
CA LEU A 147 3.32 7.51 1.19
C LEU A 147 4.70 7.50 1.85
N GLY A 148 4.80 7.04 3.10
CA GLY A 148 6.08 6.88 3.79
C GLY A 148 7.04 5.93 3.07
N GLU A 149 6.53 4.81 2.56
CA GLU A 149 7.32 3.83 1.80
C GLU A 149 7.81 4.39 0.46
N VAL A 150 6.97 5.12 -0.27
CA VAL A 150 7.37 5.83 -1.50
C VAL A 150 8.49 6.80 -1.20
N THR A 151 8.36 7.64 -0.16
CA THR A 151 9.38 8.62 0.19
C THR A 151 10.71 7.95 0.55
N ARG A 152 10.71 6.87 1.35
CA ARG A 152 11.94 6.13 1.67
C ARG A 152 12.60 5.52 0.44
N ARG A 153 11.85 4.81 -0.42
CA ARG A 153 12.42 4.24 -1.66
C ARG A 153 12.91 5.30 -2.63
N TYR A 154 12.26 6.46 -2.65
CA TYR A 154 12.69 7.60 -3.43
C TYR A 154 14.04 8.14 -2.94
N VAL A 155 14.19 8.34 -1.63
CA VAL A 155 15.46 8.76 -1.00
C VAL A 155 16.55 7.73 -1.26
N ASP A 156 16.27 6.43 -1.13
CA ASP A 156 17.24 5.36 -1.43
C ASP A 156 17.71 5.42 -2.89
N ALA A 157 16.78 5.60 -3.83
CA ALA A 157 17.10 5.72 -5.25
C ALA A 157 17.89 7.01 -5.57
N LEU A 158 17.55 8.13 -4.92
CA LEU A 158 18.28 9.40 -5.04
C LEU A 158 19.70 9.29 -4.47
N ALA A 159 19.86 8.66 -3.31
CA ALA A 159 21.17 8.39 -2.72
C ALA A 159 22.01 7.46 -3.60
N ALA A 160 21.42 6.41 -4.18
CA ALA A 160 22.10 5.54 -5.13
C ALA A 160 22.51 6.27 -6.41
N GLN A 161 21.73 7.26 -6.87
CA GLN A 161 22.10 8.12 -8.00
C GLN A 161 23.36 8.94 -7.69
N GLU A 162 23.45 9.52 -6.48
CA GLU A 162 24.65 10.21 -6.01
C GLU A 162 25.85 9.26 -5.83
N GLN A 163 25.63 8.03 -5.35
CA GLN A 163 26.66 7.02 -5.24
C GLN A 163 27.21 6.60 -6.61
N VAL A 164 26.38 6.50 -7.65
CA VAL A 164 26.86 6.26 -9.03
C VAL A 164 27.77 7.41 -9.48
N THR A 165 27.41 8.65 -9.17
CA THR A 165 28.24 9.83 -9.48
C THR A 165 29.59 9.76 -8.76
N LEU A 166 29.61 9.42 -7.47
CA LEU A 166 30.84 9.22 -6.71
C LEU A 166 31.68 8.05 -7.24
N ALA A 167 31.06 6.92 -7.59
CA ALA A 167 31.76 5.76 -8.13
C ALA A 167 32.38 6.05 -9.52
N ARG A 168 31.71 6.87 -10.33
CA ARG A 168 32.25 7.33 -11.62
C ARG A 168 33.48 8.20 -11.42
N GLU A 169 33.42 9.11 -10.46
CA GLU A 169 34.55 9.97 -10.09
C GLU A 169 35.72 9.14 -9.51
N ALA A 170 35.45 8.20 -8.61
CA ALA A 170 36.45 7.28 -8.08
C ALA A 170 37.14 6.47 -9.19
N ASN A 171 36.38 5.98 -10.17
CA ASN A 171 36.92 5.27 -11.32
C ASN A 171 37.78 6.18 -12.21
N ARG A 172 37.36 7.43 -12.45
CA ARG A 172 38.15 8.43 -13.19
C ARG A 172 39.49 8.69 -12.49
N LEU A 173 39.45 9.02 -11.20
CA LEU A 173 40.64 9.29 -10.38
C LEU A 173 41.58 8.06 -10.31
N ALA A 174 41.04 6.85 -10.25
CA ALA A 174 41.84 5.63 -10.23
C ALA A 174 42.59 5.38 -11.55
N ASN A 175 41.95 5.65 -12.69
CA ASN A 175 42.60 5.57 -14.00
C ASN A 175 43.65 6.67 -14.19
N GLU A 176 43.40 7.88 -13.69
CA GLU A 176 44.38 8.97 -13.69
C GLU A 176 45.62 8.62 -12.85
N THR A 177 45.42 8.08 -11.65
CA THR A 177 46.52 7.57 -10.81
C THR A 177 47.32 6.50 -11.55
N LEU A 178 46.68 5.53 -12.19
CA LEU A 178 47.37 4.51 -12.99
C LEU A 178 48.24 5.12 -14.09
N ASN A 179 47.73 6.13 -14.80
CA ASN A 179 48.50 6.82 -15.84
C ASN A 179 49.69 7.60 -15.27
N ILE A 180 49.54 8.28 -14.12
CA ILE A 180 50.64 8.98 -13.44
C ILE A 180 51.72 7.98 -13.04
N VAL A 181 51.34 6.88 -12.40
CA VAL A 181 52.28 5.86 -11.91
C VAL A 181 53.02 5.17 -13.06
N ARG A 182 52.33 4.85 -14.17
CA ARG A 182 52.96 4.29 -15.38
C ARG A 182 54.03 5.21 -15.95
N ARG A 183 53.71 6.50 -16.14
CA ARG A 183 54.69 7.47 -16.66
C ARG A 183 55.91 7.60 -15.75
N ARG A 184 55.72 7.56 -14.43
CA ARG A 184 56.83 7.58 -13.47
C ARG A 184 57.68 6.31 -13.54
N ALA A 185 57.06 5.14 -13.69
CA ALA A 185 57.78 3.88 -13.83
C ALA A 185 58.58 3.81 -15.14
N GLU A 186 57.99 4.28 -16.25
CA GLU A 186 58.67 4.42 -17.55
C GLU A 186 59.88 5.36 -17.48
N ALA A 187 59.80 6.42 -16.66
CA ALA A 187 60.91 7.32 -16.37
C ALA A 187 61.90 6.79 -15.31
N GLY A 188 61.72 5.56 -14.81
CA GLY A 188 62.56 4.97 -13.77
C GLY A 188 62.36 5.55 -12.36
N ALA A 189 61.33 6.38 -12.16
CA ALA A 189 61.06 7.12 -10.92
C ALA A 189 60.00 6.47 -10.01
N ALA A 190 59.49 5.28 -10.38
CA ALA A 190 58.59 4.45 -9.57
C ALA A 190 58.79 2.95 -9.87
N PRO A 191 58.63 2.06 -8.88
CA PRO A 191 58.76 0.62 -9.10
C PRO A 191 57.53 0.02 -9.80
N GLU A 192 57.72 -1.07 -10.55
CA GLU A 192 56.66 -1.81 -11.24
C GLU A 192 55.55 -2.31 -10.28
N ALA A 193 55.88 -2.52 -9.00
CA ALA A 193 54.92 -2.86 -7.97
C ALA A 193 53.85 -1.77 -7.76
N GLU A 194 54.21 -0.48 -7.88
CA GLU A 194 53.25 0.62 -7.81
C GLU A 194 52.29 0.60 -9.01
N VAL A 195 52.80 0.31 -10.22
CA VAL A 195 51.98 0.18 -11.44
C VAL A 195 50.93 -0.91 -11.26
N LYS A 196 51.32 -2.07 -10.75
CA LYS A 196 50.41 -3.20 -10.50
C LYS A 196 49.36 -2.87 -9.44
N ARG A 197 49.73 -2.15 -8.38
CA ARG A 197 48.78 -1.69 -7.35
C ARG A 197 47.79 -0.67 -7.91
N ALA A 198 48.24 0.27 -8.73
CA ALA A 198 47.38 1.25 -9.37
C ALA A 198 46.41 0.60 -10.37
N LEU A 199 46.88 -0.42 -11.10
CA LEU A 199 46.04 -1.21 -12.01
C LEU A 199 44.94 -1.95 -11.23
N ALA A 200 45.29 -2.61 -10.12
CA ALA A 200 44.32 -3.27 -9.27
C ALA A 200 43.27 -2.29 -8.73
N ALA A 201 43.70 -1.10 -8.28
CA ALA A 201 42.80 -0.06 -7.79
C ALA A 201 41.85 0.48 -8.87
N ALA A 202 42.34 0.70 -10.10
CA ALA A 202 41.51 1.12 -11.24
C ALA A 202 40.49 0.05 -11.62
N SER A 203 40.90 -1.22 -11.71
CA SER A 203 39.99 -2.34 -11.96
C SER A 203 38.92 -2.47 -10.87
N GLN A 204 39.29 -2.33 -9.60
CA GLN A 204 38.35 -2.38 -8.48
C GLN A 204 37.34 -1.23 -8.54
N ALA A 205 37.78 -0.01 -8.87
CA ALA A 205 36.88 1.13 -9.03
C ALA A 205 35.89 0.93 -10.21
N GLY A 206 36.34 0.31 -11.30
CA GLY A 206 35.48 -0.08 -12.42
C GLY A 206 34.40 -1.10 -12.03
N LEU A 207 34.77 -2.12 -11.23
CA LEU A 207 33.80 -3.08 -10.68
C LEU A 207 32.77 -2.40 -9.75
N THR A 208 33.23 -1.50 -8.88
CA THR A 208 32.34 -0.73 -8.00
C THR A 208 31.37 0.14 -8.79
N LEU A 209 31.82 0.82 -9.86
CA LEU A 209 30.93 1.60 -10.71
C LEU A 209 29.83 0.72 -11.36
N GLN A 210 30.20 -0.45 -11.87
CA GLN A 210 29.21 -1.39 -12.41
C GLN A 210 28.21 -1.85 -11.35
N SER A 211 28.66 -2.24 -10.16
CA SER A 211 27.76 -2.74 -9.11
C SER A 211 26.82 -1.65 -8.60
N THR A 212 27.29 -0.42 -8.38
CA THR A 212 26.46 0.71 -7.97
C THR A 212 25.43 1.09 -9.05
N GLN A 213 25.78 0.97 -10.34
CA GLN A 213 24.82 1.20 -11.43
C GLN A 213 23.70 0.14 -11.44
N GLN A 214 24.03 -1.12 -11.16
CA GLN A 214 23.01 -2.18 -11.04
C GLN A 214 22.11 -1.95 -9.82
N GLN A 215 22.68 -1.51 -8.69
CA GLN A 215 21.92 -1.17 -7.49
C GLN A 215 20.91 -0.04 -7.76
N LEU A 216 21.32 1.03 -8.47
CA LEU A 216 20.41 2.10 -8.87
C LEU A 216 19.26 1.57 -9.75
N ASN A 217 19.56 0.69 -10.71
CA ASN A 217 18.54 0.09 -11.57
C ASN A 217 17.52 -0.72 -10.75
N TYR A 218 18.01 -1.52 -9.80
CA TYR A 218 17.15 -2.27 -8.87
C TYR A 218 16.25 -1.33 -8.04
N LEU A 219 16.80 -0.27 -7.46
CA LEU A 219 16.03 0.67 -6.64
C LEU A 219 14.96 1.40 -7.45
N LYS A 220 15.24 1.74 -8.72
CA LYS A 220 14.22 2.31 -9.63
C LYS A 220 13.07 1.35 -9.90
N VAL A 221 13.36 0.07 -10.13
CA VAL A 221 12.33 -0.97 -10.30
C VAL A 221 11.53 -1.15 -9.01
N SER A 222 12.21 -1.20 -7.86
CA SER A 222 11.58 -1.32 -6.54
C SER A 222 10.64 -0.14 -6.24
N LEU A 223 11.03 1.07 -6.61
CA LEU A 223 10.20 2.26 -6.50
C LEU A 223 8.98 2.19 -7.44
N ALA A 224 9.19 1.87 -8.72
CA ALA A 224 8.12 1.79 -9.72
C ALA A 224 7.06 0.71 -9.41
N ALA A 225 7.49 -0.37 -8.75
CA ALA A 225 6.60 -1.44 -8.32
C ALA A 225 5.51 -0.95 -7.35
N LEU A 226 5.73 0.15 -6.61
CA LEU A 226 4.73 0.73 -5.69
C LEU A 226 3.50 1.29 -6.40
N TRP A 227 3.54 1.51 -7.72
CA TRP A 227 2.37 1.86 -8.53
C TRP A 227 2.11 0.85 -9.65
N GLY A 228 2.64 -0.37 -9.51
CA GLY A 228 2.37 -1.49 -10.41
C GLY A 228 3.19 -1.49 -11.72
N GLU A 229 4.15 -0.59 -11.88
CA GLU A 229 5.04 -0.58 -13.05
C GLU A 229 6.22 -1.54 -12.82
N LYS A 230 6.42 -2.47 -13.77
CA LYS A 230 7.55 -3.44 -13.73
C LYS A 230 8.82 -2.90 -14.39
N THR A 231 8.65 -1.93 -15.28
CA THR A 231 9.72 -1.30 -16.06
C THR A 231 9.62 0.21 -15.84
N PRO A 232 10.55 0.82 -15.10
CA PRO A 232 10.55 2.25 -14.83
C PRO A 232 10.51 3.07 -16.12
N ASN A 233 9.60 4.04 -16.20
CA ASN A 233 9.50 4.98 -17.33
C ASN A 233 10.36 6.25 -17.14
N PHE A 234 11.27 6.27 -16.16
CA PHE A 234 12.09 7.43 -15.82
C PHE A 234 13.59 7.09 -15.78
N VAL A 235 14.41 8.05 -16.19
CA VAL A 235 15.87 7.92 -16.31
C VAL A 235 16.59 8.51 -15.09
N THR A 236 16.09 9.60 -14.52
CA THR A 236 16.70 10.27 -13.36
C THR A 236 15.65 10.59 -12.30
N LEU A 237 16.10 10.77 -11.06
CA LEU A 237 15.28 11.31 -9.99
C LEU A 237 15.68 12.77 -9.75
N GLU A 238 14.68 13.64 -9.54
CA GLU A 238 14.91 15.04 -9.18
C GLU A 238 14.87 15.22 -7.66
N GLY A 239 15.83 15.94 -7.10
CA GLY A 239 15.83 16.24 -5.68
C GLY A 239 17.19 16.64 -5.19
N ASP A 240 17.23 17.38 -4.09
CA ASP A 240 18.46 17.74 -3.40
C ASP A 240 18.62 16.85 -2.15
N LEU A 241 19.57 15.91 -2.21
CA LEU A 241 19.87 15.00 -1.11
C LEU A 241 20.38 15.77 0.13
N TYR A 242 20.96 16.95 -0.06
CA TYR A 242 21.65 17.72 0.98
C TYR A 242 20.77 18.83 1.59
N HIS A 243 19.50 18.92 1.17
CA HIS A 243 18.53 19.86 1.73
C HIS A 243 17.60 19.19 2.74
N PHE A 244 17.78 19.51 4.03
CA PHE A 244 17.05 18.83 5.10
C PHE A 244 15.77 19.54 5.58
N GLY A 245 15.51 20.81 5.25
CA GLY A 245 14.41 21.58 5.82
C GLY A 245 14.68 22.11 7.25
N THR A 246 13.66 22.65 7.92
CA THR A 246 13.76 23.24 9.26
C THR A 246 13.49 22.22 10.38
N ASP A 247 14.23 22.34 11.49
CA ASP A 247 14.00 21.54 12.68
C ASP A 247 12.71 22.00 13.38
N ILE A 248 11.90 21.03 13.83
CA ILE A 248 10.68 21.24 14.61
C ILE A 248 10.90 20.58 15.98
N GLU A 249 10.51 21.26 17.05
CA GLU A 249 10.64 20.73 18.42
C GLU A 249 9.85 19.44 18.62
N PHE A 250 10.40 18.52 19.42
CA PHE A 250 9.83 17.20 19.66
C PHE A 250 8.38 17.25 20.16
N ASP A 251 8.08 18.13 21.12
CA ASP A 251 6.74 18.25 21.70
C ASP A 251 5.68 18.65 20.66
N SER A 252 6.07 19.46 19.66
CA SER A 252 5.17 19.83 18.55
C SER A 252 4.92 18.66 17.61
N LEU A 253 5.95 17.85 17.33
CA LEU A 253 5.80 16.63 16.54
C LEU A 253 4.95 15.59 17.27
N PHE A 254 5.13 15.45 18.59
CA PHE A 254 4.36 14.53 19.40
C PHE A 254 2.86 14.88 19.41
N ALA A 255 2.52 16.16 19.59
CA ALA A 255 1.12 16.62 19.53
C ALA A 255 0.45 16.38 18.15
N LYS A 256 1.23 16.34 17.07
CA LYS A 256 0.75 15.96 15.73
C LYS A 256 0.59 14.45 15.59
N MET A 257 1.53 13.67 16.13
CA MET A 257 1.48 12.20 16.13
C MET A 257 0.21 11.66 16.80
N GLU A 258 -0.27 12.29 17.87
CA GLU A 258 -1.53 11.89 18.52
C GLU A 258 -2.76 11.99 17.59
N LYS A 259 -2.68 12.76 16.50
CA LYS A 259 -3.71 12.91 15.48
C LYS A 259 -3.48 12.01 14.25
N ASN A 260 -2.47 11.14 14.29
CA ASN A 260 -2.16 10.23 13.20
C ASN A 260 -3.32 9.23 12.95
N PRO A 261 -3.68 8.92 11.69
CA PRO A 261 -4.65 7.86 11.37
C PRO A 261 -4.43 6.53 12.09
N ALA A 262 -3.18 6.13 12.34
CA ALA A 262 -2.81 4.91 13.06
C ALA A 262 -3.20 4.94 14.54
N ILE A 263 -3.45 6.11 15.13
CA ILE A 263 -4.03 6.28 16.46
C ILE A 263 -5.55 6.50 16.38
N LEU A 264 -6.01 7.24 15.36
CA LEU A 264 -7.44 7.55 15.20
C LEU A 264 -8.28 6.32 14.82
N ILE A 265 -7.68 5.29 14.20
CA ILE A 265 -8.34 4.02 13.87
C ILE A 265 -8.97 3.34 15.11
N PHE A 266 -8.35 3.44 16.28
CA PHE A 266 -8.89 2.85 17.52
C PHE A 266 -10.26 3.41 17.90
N ALA A 267 -10.57 4.67 17.53
CA ALA A 267 -11.91 5.23 17.74
C ALA A 267 -12.95 4.60 16.79
N ALA A 268 -12.56 4.16 15.60
CA ALA A 268 -13.44 3.42 14.70
C ALA A 268 -13.65 1.97 15.21
N GLU A 269 -12.59 1.33 15.69
CA GLU A 269 -12.64 -0.02 16.26
C GLU A 269 -13.47 -0.07 17.55
N GLU A 270 -13.34 0.94 18.43
CA GLU A 270 -14.18 1.07 19.63
C GLU A 270 -15.66 1.14 19.26
N ARG A 271 -16.04 1.95 18.25
CA ARG A 271 -17.42 2.04 17.75
C ARG A 271 -17.93 0.72 17.16
N LEU A 272 -17.04 -0.08 16.57
CA LEU A 272 -17.39 -1.43 16.12
C LEU A 272 -17.65 -2.36 17.31
N LYS A 273 -16.79 -2.33 18.34
CA LYS A 273 -16.99 -3.12 19.56
C LYS A 273 -18.21 -2.69 20.36
N ASP A 274 -18.54 -1.41 20.37
CA ASP A 274 -19.79 -0.91 20.95
C ASP A 274 -21.02 -1.44 20.17
N ALA A 275 -20.95 -1.51 18.83
CA ALA A 275 -22.02 -2.09 18.01
C ALA A 275 -22.16 -3.61 18.22
N GLU A 276 -21.06 -4.34 18.36
CA GLU A 276 -21.04 -5.76 18.72
C GLU A 276 -21.65 -6.00 20.12
N LEU A 277 -21.27 -5.19 21.10
CA LEU A 277 -21.86 -5.20 22.44
C LEU A 277 -23.36 -4.89 22.40
N ARG A 278 -23.80 -3.96 21.55
CA ARG A 278 -25.22 -3.68 21.33
C ARG A 278 -25.94 -4.91 20.79
N VAL A 279 -25.39 -5.59 19.79
CA VAL A 279 -25.98 -6.85 19.28
C VAL A 279 -26.09 -7.89 20.39
N ALA A 280 -25.00 -8.16 21.12
CA ALA A 280 -25.02 -9.07 22.25
C ALA A 280 -26.08 -8.68 23.29
N THR A 281 -26.23 -7.38 23.58
CA THR A 281 -27.26 -6.89 24.52
C THR A 281 -28.68 -7.08 23.98
N THR A 282 -28.93 -6.82 22.70
CA THR A 282 -30.25 -7.03 22.09
C THR A 282 -30.66 -8.51 22.07
N GLN A 283 -29.71 -9.43 21.95
CA GLN A 283 -29.95 -10.88 22.01
C GLN A 283 -30.44 -11.35 23.39
N SER A 284 -30.29 -10.54 24.44
CA SER A 284 -30.87 -10.82 25.77
C SER A 284 -32.40 -10.74 25.79
N LYS A 285 -33.03 -10.14 24.77
CA LYS A 285 -34.50 -10.14 24.62
C LYS A 285 -34.92 -11.35 23.79
N ALA A 286 -35.85 -12.13 24.35
CA ALA A 286 -36.43 -13.29 23.69
C ALA A 286 -37.31 -12.85 22.52
N ASP A 287 -37.18 -13.53 21.37
CA ASP A 287 -38.09 -13.36 20.25
C ASP A 287 -39.36 -14.19 20.46
N VAL A 288 -40.46 -13.77 19.84
CA VAL A 288 -41.72 -14.50 19.88
C VAL A 288 -41.95 -15.16 18.53
N SER A 289 -41.81 -16.48 18.48
CA SER A 289 -42.17 -17.25 17.30
C SER A 289 -43.68 -17.46 17.25
N TRP A 290 -44.26 -17.40 16.05
CA TRP A 290 -45.66 -17.72 15.82
C TRP A 290 -45.80 -18.71 14.66
N SER A 291 -46.84 -19.53 14.71
CA SER A 291 -47.25 -20.40 13.62
C SER A 291 -48.76 -20.36 13.44
N LEU A 292 -49.21 -20.44 12.19
CA LEU A 292 -50.61 -20.57 11.83
C LEU A 292 -50.72 -21.59 10.69
N GLY A 293 -51.59 -22.57 10.83
CA GLY A 293 -51.74 -23.63 9.85
C GLY A 293 -53.13 -24.23 9.80
N VAL A 294 -53.32 -25.06 8.79
CA VAL A 294 -54.51 -25.89 8.61
C VAL A 294 -54.07 -27.34 8.72
N ARG A 295 -54.80 -28.10 9.53
CA ARG A 295 -54.59 -29.53 9.74
C ARG A 295 -55.78 -30.30 9.17
N ARG A 296 -55.51 -31.31 8.36
CA ARG A 296 -56.51 -32.26 7.83
C ARG A 296 -56.38 -33.58 8.58
N PHE A 297 -57.49 -34.08 9.12
CA PHE A 297 -57.58 -35.40 9.74
C PHE A 297 -58.18 -36.39 8.73
N GLN A 298 -57.44 -37.42 8.34
CA GLN A 298 -57.96 -38.44 7.43
C GLN A 298 -59.05 -39.32 8.09
N ALA A 299 -58.94 -39.55 9.39
CA ALA A 299 -59.86 -40.43 10.14
C ALA A 299 -61.33 -40.02 10.01
N ASN A 300 -61.60 -38.71 10.02
CA ASN A 300 -62.96 -38.16 10.02
C ASN A 300 -63.24 -37.22 8.84
N ASP A 301 -62.30 -37.08 7.90
CA ASP A 301 -62.37 -36.17 6.76
C ASP A 301 -62.59 -34.67 7.15
N ASP A 302 -62.11 -34.29 8.34
CA ASP A 302 -62.28 -32.96 8.94
C ASP A 302 -61.03 -32.10 8.84
N SER A 303 -61.21 -30.77 8.89
CA SER A 303 -60.12 -29.79 8.90
C SER A 303 -60.19 -28.89 10.13
N ALA A 304 -59.05 -28.64 10.76
CA ALA A 304 -58.93 -27.70 11.88
C ALA A 304 -57.89 -26.62 11.61
N LEU A 305 -58.05 -25.48 12.27
CA LEU A 305 -57.03 -24.43 12.35
C LEU A 305 -56.13 -24.69 13.55
N VAL A 306 -54.83 -24.55 13.34
CA VAL A 306 -53.82 -24.68 14.40
C VAL A 306 -53.02 -23.39 14.46
N ALA A 307 -52.85 -22.85 15.67
CA ALA A 307 -52.01 -21.69 15.91
C ALA A 307 -51.12 -21.95 17.14
N GLY A 308 -49.88 -21.47 17.08
CA GLY A 308 -48.91 -21.64 18.15
C GLY A 308 -48.07 -20.39 18.36
N PHE A 309 -47.65 -20.17 19.60
CA PHE A 309 -46.63 -19.17 19.95
C PHE A 309 -45.58 -19.81 20.84
N SER A 310 -44.31 -19.47 20.63
CA SER A 310 -43.22 -19.92 21.50
C SER A 310 -42.23 -18.80 21.77
N MET A 311 -41.68 -18.78 22.98
CA MET A 311 -40.70 -17.78 23.41
C MET A 311 -39.72 -18.45 24.38
N PRO A 312 -38.39 -18.34 24.14
CA PRO A 312 -37.40 -18.88 25.07
C PRO A 312 -37.44 -18.12 26.40
N LEU A 313 -37.45 -18.85 27.51
CA LEU A 313 -37.44 -18.28 28.86
C LEU A 313 -36.02 -17.99 29.35
N PHE A 314 -35.88 -16.93 30.15
CA PHE A 314 -34.63 -16.53 30.79
C PHE A 314 -33.49 -16.15 29.82
N SER A 315 -33.80 -15.70 28.60
CA SER A 315 -32.80 -15.33 27.58
C SER A 315 -31.74 -14.36 28.09
N GLY A 316 -32.12 -13.35 28.87
CA GLY A 316 -31.15 -12.42 29.48
C GLY A 316 -30.16 -13.10 30.44
N ARG A 317 -30.63 -14.05 31.29
CA ARG A 317 -29.76 -14.80 32.21
C ARG A 317 -28.84 -15.76 31.45
N ARG A 318 -29.32 -16.36 30.37
CA ARG A 318 -28.54 -17.28 29.52
C ARG A 318 -27.48 -16.54 28.67
N ASN A 319 -27.70 -15.26 28.38
CA ASN A 319 -26.85 -14.45 27.50
C ASN A 319 -25.81 -13.58 28.24
N THR A 320 -25.72 -13.65 29.58
CA THR A 320 -24.80 -12.83 30.37
C THR A 320 -23.33 -13.03 29.99
N GLY A 321 -22.94 -14.26 29.63
CA GLY A 321 -21.59 -14.59 29.17
C GLY A 321 -21.21 -13.87 27.87
N ALA A 322 -22.13 -13.83 26.89
CA ALA A 322 -21.88 -13.15 25.62
C ALA A 322 -21.74 -11.62 25.80
N VAL A 323 -22.58 -11.02 26.66
CA VAL A 323 -22.48 -9.60 26.99
C VAL A 323 -21.17 -9.28 27.73
N SER A 324 -20.76 -10.15 28.67
CA SER A 324 -19.49 -10.01 29.39
C SER A 324 -18.29 -10.08 28.44
N ALA A 325 -18.29 -11.05 27.52
CA ALA A 325 -17.24 -11.21 26.52
C ALA A 325 -17.14 -10.00 25.58
N ALA A 326 -18.27 -9.54 25.02
CA ALA A 326 -18.30 -8.37 24.14
C ALA A 326 -17.82 -7.09 24.87
N ARG A 327 -18.14 -6.94 26.15
CA ARG A 327 -17.66 -5.82 26.98
C ARG A 327 -16.14 -5.90 27.20
N ALA A 328 -15.61 -7.09 27.47
CA ALA A 328 -14.17 -7.29 27.62
C ALA A 328 -13.42 -6.96 26.33
N GLN A 329 -13.91 -7.42 25.17
CA GLN A 329 -13.37 -7.10 23.85
C GLN A 329 -13.41 -5.60 23.54
N ARG A 330 -14.46 -4.90 23.97
CA ARG A 330 -14.53 -3.44 23.86
C ARG A 330 -13.50 -2.72 24.72
N ASN A 331 -13.26 -3.19 25.95
CA ASN A 331 -12.25 -2.61 26.83
C ASN A 331 -10.82 -2.89 26.38
N GLU A 332 -10.59 -3.99 25.66
CA GLU A 332 -9.29 -4.34 25.09
C GLU A 332 -8.77 -3.25 24.14
N ILE A 333 -9.65 -2.65 23.33
CA ILE A 333 -9.29 -1.57 22.37
C ILE A 333 -8.62 -0.37 23.07
N TYR A 334 -9.07 -0.03 24.27
CA TYR A 334 -8.47 1.08 25.05
C TYR A 334 -7.01 0.78 25.39
N VAL A 335 -6.72 -0.44 25.87
CA VAL A 335 -5.35 -0.86 26.22
C VAL A 335 -4.47 -0.95 24.97
N GLN A 336 -5.01 -1.47 23.87
CA GLN A 336 -4.28 -1.53 22.59
C GLN A 336 -3.89 -0.13 22.08
N LYS A 337 -4.77 0.86 22.23
CA LYS A 337 -4.48 2.26 21.91
C LYS A 337 -3.33 2.82 22.75
N GLU A 338 -3.32 2.58 24.07
CA GLU A 338 -2.23 3.04 24.96
C GLU A 338 -0.88 2.42 24.55
N VAL A 339 -0.87 1.13 24.22
CA VAL A 339 0.34 0.44 23.73
C VAL A 339 0.80 1.03 22.39
N ALA A 340 -0.11 1.30 21.46
CA ALA A 340 0.21 1.92 20.18
C ALA A 340 0.80 3.33 20.35
N LEU A 341 0.22 4.14 21.24
CA LEU A 341 0.70 5.49 21.54
C LEU A 341 2.11 5.47 22.13
N LEU A 342 2.40 4.58 23.08
CA LEU A 342 3.74 4.44 23.66
C LEU A 342 4.78 3.97 22.62
N SER A 343 4.39 3.03 21.75
CA SER A 343 5.23 2.55 20.65
C SER A 343 5.55 3.68 19.68
N MET A 344 4.54 4.43 19.22
CA MET A 344 4.72 5.54 18.29
C MET A 344 5.52 6.70 18.90
N HIS A 345 5.33 6.98 20.20
CA HIS A 345 6.18 7.94 20.92
C HIS A 345 7.66 7.54 20.86
N THR A 346 7.97 6.26 21.15
CA THR A 346 9.35 5.74 21.13
C THR A 346 9.95 5.78 19.72
N GLN A 347 9.16 5.43 18.71
CA GLN A 347 9.57 5.51 17.30
C GLN A 347 9.86 6.96 16.88
N LEU A 348 8.97 7.90 17.24
CA LEU A 348 9.14 9.32 16.94
C LEU A 348 10.40 9.88 17.61
N PHE A 349 10.62 9.55 18.88
CA PHE A 349 11.79 10.01 19.63
C PHE A 349 13.10 9.51 18.99
N ARG A 350 13.13 8.23 18.59
CA ARG A 350 14.26 7.63 17.86
C ARG A 350 14.50 8.34 16.52
N ALA A 351 13.46 8.50 15.71
CA ALA A 351 13.57 9.15 14.40
C ALA A 351 14.04 10.60 14.53
N PHE A 352 13.50 11.35 15.50
CA PHE A 352 13.89 12.72 15.82
C PHE A 352 15.39 12.85 16.14
N HIS A 353 15.88 12.06 17.11
CA HIS A 353 17.29 12.13 17.50
C HIS A 353 18.25 11.66 16.40
N ASN A 354 17.91 10.56 15.72
CA ASN A 354 18.74 10.04 14.64
C ASN A 354 18.81 11.02 13.46
N ARG A 355 17.69 11.69 13.13
CA ARG A 355 17.66 12.76 12.13
C ARG A 355 18.58 13.91 12.51
N LYS A 356 18.48 14.41 13.74
CA LYS A 356 19.32 15.50 14.24
C LYS A 356 20.82 15.16 14.13
N GLN A 357 21.19 13.94 14.52
CA GLN A 357 22.56 13.45 14.41
C GLN A 357 23.03 13.33 12.95
N ALA A 358 22.19 12.80 12.06
CA ALA A 358 22.49 12.67 10.64
C ALA A 358 22.69 14.04 9.95
N ILE A 359 21.85 15.03 10.28
CA ILE A 359 21.99 16.42 9.80
C ILE A 359 23.31 17.03 10.26
N LEU A 360 23.67 16.86 11.55
CA LEU A 360 24.93 17.38 12.09
C LEU A 360 26.14 16.74 11.38
N ALA A 361 26.10 15.42 11.17
CA ALA A 361 27.15 14.69 10.47
C ALA A 361 27.30 15.18 9.01
N ALA A 362 26.19 15.29 8.28
CA ALA A 362 26.20 15.79 6.91
C ALA A 362 26.75 17.22 6.81
N LYS A 363 26.31 18.13 7.68
CA LYS A 363 26.81 19.51 7.74
C LYS A 363 28.32 19.55 8.01
N THR A 364 28.80 18.79 9.00
CA THR A 364 30.22 18.76 9.38
C THR A 364 31.11 18.19 8.27
N LEU A 365 30.64 17.12 7.60
CA LEU A 365 31.33 16.54 6.45
C LEU A 365 31.44 17.53 5.30
N GLN A 366 30.34 18.22 5.00
CA GLN A 366 30.26 19.16 3.88
C GLN A 366 31.06 20.45 4.11
N SER A 367 30.99 21.03 5.32
CA SER A 367 31.60 22.34 5.61
C SER A 367 33.07 22.27 6.03
N THR A 368 33.50 21.16 6.64
CA THR A 368 34.79 21.10 7.33
C THR A 368 35.68 19.97 6.81
N ILE A 369 35.18 18.73 6.81
CA ILE A 369 36.03 17.55 6.55
C ILE A 369 36.36 17.41 5.06
N ILE A 370 35.37 17.46 4.17
CA ILE A 370 35.58 17.27 2.73
C ILE A 370 36.46 18.38 2.13
N PRO A 371 36.29 19.67 2.47
CA PRO A 371 37.20 20.72 2.01
C PRO A 371 38.65 20.46 2.44
N ALA A 372 38.90 20.13 3.71
CA ALA A 372 40.25 19.83 4.21
C ALA A 372 40.89 18.62 3.51
N LEU A 373 40.13 17.53 3.31
CA LEU A 373 40.61 16.34 2.60
C LEU A 373 40.84 16.60 1.10
N ARG A 374 40.07 17.51 0.48
CA ARG A 374 40.28 17.91 -0.91
C ARG A 374 41.60 18.68 -1.07
N ASP A 375 41.90 19.59 -0.15
CA ASP A 375 43.16 20.33 -0.15
C ASP A 375 44.35 19.38 0.12
N ALA A 376 44.21 18.48 1.11
CA ALA A 376 45.22 17.46 1.40
C ALA A 376 45.49 16.53 0.19
N LEU A 377 44.44 16.08 -0.52
CA LEU A 377 44.60 15.29 -1.74
C LEU A 377 45.37 16.06 -2.83
N LYS A 378 45.06 17.34 -3.00
CA LYS A 378 45.74 18.19 -3.99
C LYS A 378 47.23 18.35 -3.66
N GLU A 379 47.57 18.62 -2.41
CA GLU A 379 48.97 18.77 -1.97
C GLU A 379 49.75 17.45 -2.06
N THR A 380 49.15 16.35 -1.60
CA THR A 380 49.76 15.02 -1.66
C THR A 380 49.98 14.53 -3.09
N GLN A 381 49.05 14.83 -4.01
CA GLN A 381 49.25 14.56 -5.44
C GLN A 381 50.47 15.31 -5.99
N ILE A 382 50.57 16.62 -5.74
CA ILE A 382 51.70 17.44 -6.21
C ILE A 382 53.02 16.94 -5.61
N ALA A 383 53.02 16.59 -4.31
CA ALA A 383 54.19 16.06 -3.63
C ALA A 383 54.60 14.68 -4.18
N TYR A 384 53.65 13.80 -4.50
CA TYR A 384 53.90 12.52 -5.14
C TYR A 384 54.50 12.73 -6.53
N GLU A 385 53.89 13.55 -7.38
CA GLU A 385 54.41 13.83 -8.74
C GLU A 385 55.84 14.39 -8.73
N ARG A 386 56.22 15.13 -7.67
CA ARG A 386 57.58 15.66 -7.45
C ARG A 386 58.52 14.70 -6.72
N GLY A 387 58.10 13.47 -6.45
CA GLY A 387 58.89 12.45 -5.75
C GLY A 387 59.13 12.72 -4.27
N ARG A 388 58.43 13.67 -3.65
CA ARG A 388 58.57 14.00 -2.22
C ARG A 388 57.79 13.04 -1.32
N TYR A 389 56.64 12.54 -1.79
CA TYR A 389 55.80 11.55 -1.09
C TYR A 389 55.73 10.24 -1.89
N GLY A 390 55.40 9.16 -1.18
CA GLY A 390 55.25 7.83 -1.77
C GLY A 390 53.85 7.61 -2.36
N TYR A 391 53.70 6.53 -3.14
CA TYR A 391 52.40 6.15 -3.73
C TYR A 391 51.33 5.90 -2.67
N LEU A 392 51.73 5.35 -1.51
CA LEU A 392 50.81 5.07 -0.43
C LEU A 392 50.18 6.35 0.12
N ASP A 393 50.96 7.42 0.32
CA ASP A 393 50.46 8.69 0.86
C ASP A 393 49.40 9.30 -0.07
N TYR A 394 49.66 9.29 -1.38
CA TYR A 394 48.74 9.79 -2.39
C TYR A 394 47.43 8.98 -2.43
N VAL A 395 47.51 7.65 -2.43
CA VAL A 395 46.32 6.79 -2.48
C VAL A 395 45.52 6.85 -1.18
N SER A 396 46.18 6.96 -0.02
CA SER A 396 45.53 7.12 1.28
C SER A 396 44.71 8.41 1.34
N ALA A 397 45.30 9.56 0.98
CA ALA A 397 44.60 10.85 0.95
C ALA A 397 43.36 10.81 0.02
N ARG A 398 43.47 10.12 -1.13
CA ARG A 398 42.34 9.94 -2.05
C ARG A 398 41.25 9.06 -1.42
N GLN A 399 41.64 7.95 -0.79
CA GLN A 399 40.68 7.04 -0.17
C GLN A 399 39.93 7.71 0.98
N GLU A 400 40.62 8.55 1.77
CA GLU A 400 40.00 9.37 2.83
C GLU A 400 38.94 10.33 2.27
N LEU A 401 39.25 11.06 1.20
CA LEU A 401 38.28 11.95 0.54
C LEU A 401 37.06 11.19 0.01
N LEU A 402 37.27 10.09 -0.71
CA LEU A 402 36.19 9.28 -1.26
C LEU A 402 35.32 8.65 -0.16
N ASN A 403 35.94 8.20 0.93
CA ASN A 403 35.23 7.70 2.11
C ASN A 403 34.38 8.80 2.74
N ALA A 404 34.94 10.01 2.94
CA ALA A 404 34.20 11.12 3.52
C ALA A 404 33.01 11.56 2.65
N GLN A 405 33.17 11.57 1.32
CA GLN A 405 32.08 11.84 0.38
C GLN A 405 30.99 10.76 0.43
N ARG A 406 31.36 9.49 0.54
CA ARG A 406 30.40 8.40 0.72
C ARG A 406 29.63 8.56 2.05
N THR A 407 30.34 8.83 3.15
CA THR A 407 29.71 9.06 4.45
C THR A 407 28.78 10.28 4.42
N LEU A 408 29.09 11.32 3.63
CA LEU A 408 28.18 12.46 3.45
C LEU A 408 26.88 12.03 2.76
N ILE A 409 26.95 11.25 1.68
CA ILE A 409 25.77 10.72 0.98
C ILE A 409 24.92 9.86 1.93
N GLU A 410 25.56 8.98 2.71
CA GLU A 410 24.89 8.11 3.69
C GLU A 410 24.22 8.91 4.82
N ALA A 411 24.91 9.92 5.37
CA ALA A 411 24.36 10.80 6.40
C ALA A 411 23.19 11.63 5.87
N ALA A 412 23.31 12.16 4.65
CA ALA A 412 22.26 12.93 4.01
C ALA A 412 21.02 12.08 3.72
N ALA A 413 21.20 10.89 3.15
CA ALA A 413 20.12 9.92 2.94
C ALA A 413 19.44 9.53 4.27
N SER A 414 20.24 9.24 5.30
CA SER A 414 19.71 8.90 6.64
C SER A 414 18.87 10.04 7.22
N ALA A 415 19.32 11.29 7.10
CA ALA A 415 18.56 12.45 7.55
C ALA A 415 17.19 12.53 6.86
N LEU A 416 17.14 12.35 5.54
CA LEU A 416 15.89 12.37 4.77
C LEU A 416 14.98 11.18 5.09
N THR A 417 15.53 9.98 5.25
CA THR A 417 14.79 8.77 5.64
C THR A 417 14.15 8.91 7.02
N TYR A 418 14.88 9.43 8.02
CA TYR A 418 14.27 9.73 9.32
C TYR A 418 13.29 10.90 9.24
N GLY A 419 13.49 11.84 8.32
CA GLY A 419 12.49 12.87 8.01
C GLY A 419 11.19 12.25 7.53
N ALA A 420 11.25 11.34 6.54
CA ALA A 420 10.09 10.61 6.03
C ALA A 420 9.40 9.76 7.11
N GLU A 421 10.17 9.16 8.03
CA GLU A 421 9.61 8.43 9.18
C GLU A 421 8.84 9.37 10.11
N ILE A 422 9.38 10.55 10.42
CA ILE A 422 8.66 11.55 11.22
C ILE A 422 7.40 12.02 10.48
N GLU A 423 7.48 12.34 9.18
CA GLU A 423 6.33 12.75 8.36
C GLU A 423 5.22 11.70 8.37
N GLN A 424 5.59 10.41 8.27
CA GLN A 424 4.65 9.31 8.38
C GLN A 424 4.04 9.21 9.79
N LEU A 425 4.83 9.40 10.85
CA LEU A 425 4.36 9.37 12.24
C LEU A 425 3.50 10.59 12.60
N THR A 426 3.72 11.75 11.98
CA THR A 426 2.93 12.97 12.22
C THR A 426 1.80 13.17 11.22
N ALA A 427 1.76 12.37 10.14
CA ALA A 427 0.86 12.55 8.99
C ALA A 427 0.95 13.94 8.33
N GLU A 428 2.09 14.61 8.46
CA GLU A 428 2.32 15.97 7.95
C GLU A 428 3.74 16.10 7.37
N PRO A 429 3.93 16.81 6.24
CA PRO A 429 5.25 17.05 5.68
C PRO A 429 6.09 17.99 6.56
N LEU A 430 7.38 17.70 6.70
CA LEU A 430 8.36 18.51 7.43
C LEU A 430 9.05 19.55 6.54
N SER A 431 9.06 19.31 5.23
CA SER A 431 9.66 20.21 4.24
C SER A 431 8.73 20.34 3.05
N SER A 432 8.54 21.55 2.51
CA SER A 432 7.84 21.77 1.25
C SER A 432 8.75 21.66 0.02
N THR A 433 10.07 21.54 0.20
CA THR A 433 11.07 21.69 -0.87
C THR A 433 11.48 20.38 -1.55
N LEU A 434 11.41 19.23 -0.85
CA LEU A 434 11.44 17.91 -1.52
C LEU A 434 10.24 17.71 -2.46
N TYR A 435 9.17 18.46 -2.17
CA TYR A 435 7.92 18.50 -2.89
C TYR A 435 7.96 19.67 -3.88
N SER A 436 8.89 19.67 -4.84
CA SER A 436 8.98 20.77 -5.83
C SER A 436 7.61 21.03 -6.50
N VAL A 437 7.07 22.21 -6.19
CA VAL A 437 5.91 22.92 -6.76
C VAL A 437 4.62 22.10 -6.94
N SER A 438 3.81 22.00 -5.88
CA SER A 438 2.41 22.44 -5.88
C SER A 438 1.84 22.34 -4.46
N SER A 439 1.76 23.47 -3.77
CA SER A 439 1.04 23.61 -2.51
C SER A 439 -0.47 23.49 -2.77
N ASP A 440 -1.00 22.26 -2.80
CA ASP A 440 -2.45 21.98 -2.77
C ASP A 440 -2.70 20.54 -2.27
N PHE A 441 -2.20 20.21 -1.07
CA PHE A 441 -2.74 19.08 -0.28
C PHE A 441 -3.62 19.64 0.84
N SER A 442 -4.66 20.37 0.45
CA SER A 442 -5.85 20.55 1.29
C SER A 442 -7.04 19.94 0.55
N GLY A 443 -7.12 18.61 0.61
CA GLY A 443 -8.32 17.89 0.24
C GLY A 443 -9.42 18.26 1.22
N THR A 444 -10.24 19.22 0.84
CA THR A 444 -11.49 19.55 1.52
C THR A 444 -12.37 18.30 1.53
N ALA A 445 -12.82 17.93 2.72
CA ALA A 445 -13.96 17.06 2.86
C ALA A 445 -15.17 17.72 2.19
N GLN A 446 -15.73 17.05 1.19
CA GLN A 446 -17.14 17.16 0.82
C GLN A 446 -17.75 15.77 0.80
#